data_AF-A0A9W8J4N9-F1
#
_entry.id   AF-A0A9W8J4N9-F1
#
_cell.length_a   1.000
_cell.length_b   1.000
_cell.length_c   1.000
_cell.angle_alpha   90.00
_cell.angle_beta   90.00
_cell.angle_gamma   90.00
#
_symmetry.space_group_name_H-M   'P 1'
#
loop_
_entity.id
_entity.type
_entity.pdbx_description
1 polymer ?
#
loop_
_entity_poly.entity_id
_entity_poly.type
_entity_poly.pdbx_seq_one_letter_code
_entity_poly.pdbx_strand_id
1 'polypeptide(L)'
;MAGSSYSEHNLNLHCKTQRNRQLPPIWEAFNHPLHPASNPGRTFLIKFKPTTASMSALADFETKLQVPKGRKRDLDRQGFLELCSGDYLFGRNEFASQDPMDDVILAWAVGR
;
A
#
# COMPACT_ATOMS: atom_id res chain seq x y z
N MET A 1 -11.69 22.75 -16.88
CA MET A 1 -10.57 21.81 -16.68
C MET A 1 -11.18 20.44 -16.48
N ALA A 2 -10.91 19.48 -17.38
CA ALA A 2 -11.36 18.11 -17.18
C ALA A 2 -10.66 17.58 -15.93
N GLY A 3 -11.40 17.40 -14.84
CA GLY A 3 -10.86 16.78 -13.63
C GLY A 3 -10.43 15.37 -13.99
N SER A 4 -9.15 15.06 -13.85
CA SER A 4 -8.62 13.73 -14.11
C SER A 4 -9.40 12.73 -13.25
N SER A 5 -10.03 11.75 -13.88
CA SER A 5 -10.81 10.73 -13.17
C SER A 5 -9.91 9.89 -12.29
N TYR A 6 -10.44 9.46 -11.14
CA TYR A 6 -9.78 8.50 -10.27
C TYR A 6 -9.46 7.18 -10.99
N SER A 7 -8.26 6.65 -10.79
CA SER A 7 -7.89 5.32 -11.29
C SER A 7 -6.90 4.61 -10.38
N GLU A 8 -6.84 3.29 -10.50
CA GLU A 8 -5.96 2.44 -9.70
C GLU A 8 -5.24 1.43 -10.58
N HIS A 9 -3.93 1.24 -10.36
CA HIS A 9 -3.11 0.30 -11.12
C HIS A 9 -2.36 -0.65 -10.18
N ASN A 10 -2.58 -1.96 -10.35
CA ASN A 10 -1.84 -2.96 -9.59
C ASN A 10 -0.37 -2.94 -10.03
N LEU A 11 0.54 -2.77 -9.08
CA LEU A 11 1.97 -2.76 -9.37
C LEU A 11 2.50 -4.16 -9.77
N ASN A 12 1.73 -5.21 -9.45
CA ASN A 12 2.01 -6.62 -9.74
C ASN A 12 3.35 -7.08 -9.15
N LEU A 13 3.68 -6.60 -7.95
CA LEU A 13 4.96 -6.87 -7.29
C LEU A 13 5.21 -8.36 -7.08
N HIS A 14 4.18 -9.15 -6.69
CA HIS A 14 4.33 -10.60 -6.53
C HIS A 14 4.75 -11.35 -7.80
N CYS A 15 4.46 -10.79 -8.98
CA CYS A 15 4.83 -11.37 -10.27
C CYS A 15 6.20 -10.86 -10.76
N LYS A 16 6.56 -9.63 -10.40
CA LYS A 16 7.76 -8.94 -10.89
C LYS A 16 8.97 -9.09 -9.95
N THR A 17 8.74 -9.48 -8.69
CA THR A 17 9.75 -9.50 -7.64
C THR A 17 9.61 -10.75 -6.75
N GLN A 18 10.51 -10.90 -5.78
CA GLN A 18 10.46 -11.96 -4.77
C GLN A 18 9.55 -11.60 -3.58
N ARG A 19 8.55 -10.74 -3.77
CA ARG A 19 7.64 -10.30 -2.70
C ARG A 19 6.91 -11.48 -2.09
N ASN A 20 7.01 -11.62 -0.76
CA ASN A 20 6.28 -12.62 0.00
C ASN A 20 4.79 -12.57 -0.35
N ARG A 21 4.20 -13.70 -0.76
CA ARG A 21 2.80 -13.81 -1.18
C ARG A 21 1.78 -13.63 -0.05
N GLN A 22 2.23 -13.67 1.20
CA GLN A 22 1.40 -13.36 2.37
C GLN A 22 1.18 -11.85 2.55
N LEU A 23 2.07 -11.02 2.01
CA LEU A 23 1.87 -9.58 1.99
C LEU A 23 0.75 -9.23 1.01
N PRO A 24 -0.09 -8.24 1.33
CA PRO A 24 -1.15 -7.80 0.44
C PRO A 24 -0.57 -7.15 -0.83
N PRO A 25 -1.33 -7.18 -1.95
CA PRO A 25 -0.95 -6.50 -3.17
C PRO A 25 -0.96 -4.98 -2.97
N ILE A 26 -0.06 -4.29 -3.67
CA ILE A 26 0.05 -2.84 -3.65
C ILE A 26 -0.43 -2.29 -5.00
N TRP A 27 -1.30 -1.30 -4.92
CA TRP A 27 -1.81 -0.54 -6.04
C TRP A 27 -1.28 0.89 -5.96
N GLU A 28 -1.08 1.52 -7.12
CA GLU A 28 -0.88 2.95 -7.22
C GLU A 28 -2.19 3.60 -7.65
N ALA A 29 -2.63 4.60 -6.89
CA ALA A 29 -3.85 5.35 -7.13
C ALA A 29 -3.53 6.72 -7.71
N PHE A 30 -4.23 7.10 -8.76
CA PHE A 30 -4.10 8.38 -9.44
C PHE A 30 -5.37 9.19 -9.19
N ASN A 31 -5.22 10.46 -8.83
CA ASN A 31 -6.32 11.37 -8.45
C ASN A 31 -7.18 10.81 -7.31
N HIS A 32 -6.56 10.19 -6.30
CA HIS A 32 -7.27 9.69 -5.13
C HIS A 32 -8.01 10.85 -4.43
N PRO A 33 -9.32 10.74 -4.14
CA PRO A 33 -10.10 11.88 -3.66
C PRO A 33 -9.67 12.36 -2.27
N LEU A 34 -9.07 11.48 -1.46
CA LEU A 34 -8.49 11.82 -0.16
C LEU A 34 -7.02 12.31 -0.23
N HIS A 35 -6.39 12.36 -1.41
CA HIS A 35 -5.06 12.97 -1.54
C HIS A 35 -5.18 14.50 -1.48
N PRO A 36 -4.45 15.17 -0.56
CA PRO A 36 -4.40 16.63 -0.55
C PRO A 36 -3.91 17.23 -1.88
N ALA A 37 -4.70 18.10 -2.49
CA ALA A 37 -4.32 18.80 -3.73
C ALA A 37 -3.04 19.66 -3.59
N SER A 38 -2.65 19.99 -2.36
CA SER A 38 -1.46 20.78 -2.04
C SER A 38 -0.16 19.96 -2.01
N ASN A 39 -0.22 18.63 -2.15
CA ASN A 39 0.93 17.74 -2.03
C ASN A 39 1.05 16.85 -3.28
N PRO A 40 2.14 16.94 -4.07
CA PRO A 40 2.23 16.25 -5.36
C PRO A 40 2.81 14.82 -5.26
N GLY A 41 2.74 14.18 -4.10
CA GLY A 41 3.30 12.84 -3.91
C GLY A 41 2.52 11.74 -4.63
N ARG A 42 2.94 10.49 -4.45
CA ARG A 42 2.24 9.32 -4.98
C ARG A 42 1.24 8.80 -3.96
N THR A 43 0.16 8.21 -4.43
CA THR A 43 -0.77 7.48 -3.56
C THR A 43 -0.65 5.99 -3.80
N PHE A 44 -0.45 5.25 -2.73
CA PHE A 44 -0.48 3.81 -2.72
C PHE A 44 -1.71 3.32 -1.96
N LEU A 45 -2.27 2.22 -2.44
CA LEU A 45 -3.42 1.57 -1.85
C LEU A 45 -3.09 0.11 -1.59
N ILE A 46 -3.32 -0.33 -0.35
CA ILE A 46 -3.31 -1.73 0.02
C ILE A 46 -4.74 -2.19 0.18
N LYS A 47 -5.11 -3.22 -0.58
CA LYS A 47 -6.43 -3.85 -0.50
C LYS A 47 -6.34 -5.10 0.36
N PHE A 48 -7.19 -5.18 1.38
CA PHE A 48 -7.23 -6.29 2.30
C PHE A 48 -8.56 -7.03 2.16
N LYS A 49 -8.50 -8.36 2.24
CA LYS A 49 -9.68 -9.23 2.43
C LYS A 49 -9.66 -9.73 3.87
N PRO A 50 -10.33 -9.08 4.82
CA PRO A 50 -10.28 -9.43 6.24
C PRO A 50 -11.13 -10.66 6.57
N THR A 51 -10.77 -11.82 6.02
CA THR A 51 -11.27 -13.10 6.52
C THR A 51 -10.56 -13.46 7.83
N THR A 52 -11.18 -14.22 8.72
CA THR A 52 -10.53 -14.65 9.98
C THR A 52 -9.16 -15.31 9.73
N ALA A 53 -9.07 -16.15 8.69
CA ALA A 53 -7.82 -16.82 8.32
C ALA A 53 -6.74 -15.84 7.82
N SER A 54 -7.11 -14.88 6.96
CA SER A 54 -6.16 -13.89 6.43
C SER A 54 -5.74 -12.87 7.50
N MET A 55 -6.64 -12.47 8.40
CA MET A 55 -6.30 -11.59 9.51
C MET A 55 -5.37 -12.27 10.50
N SER A 56 -5.63 -13.53 10.88
CA SER A 56 -4.74 -14.28 11.76
C SER A 56 -3.35 -14.46 11.14
N ALA A 57 -3.28 -14.85 9.87
CA ALA A 57 -2.01 -15.04 9.18
C ALA A 57 -1.24 -13.71 9.00
N LEU A 58 -1.94 -12.61 8.75
CA LEU A 58 -1.34 -11.29 8.64
C LEU A 58 -0.85 -10.79 10.01
N ALA A 59 -1.63 -10.94 11.08
CA ALA A 59 -1.22 -10.56 12.43
C ALA A 59 0.02 -11.34 12.90
N ASP A 60 0.05 -12.65 12.68
CA ASP A 60 1.22 -13.50 12.99
C ASP A 60 2.47 -13.12 12.19
N PHE A 61 2.27 -12.57 10.99
CA PHE A 61 3.34 -12.07 10.14
C PHE A 61 3.81 -10.67 10.56
N GLU A 62 2.88 -9.76 10.86
CA GLU A 62 3.13 -8.39 11.31
C GLU A 62 3.90 -8.34 12.63
N THR A 63 3.62 -9.25 13.56
CA THR A 63 4.38 -9.37 14.82
C THR A 63 5.85 -9.74 14.61
N LYS A 64 6.19 -10.32 13.45
CA LYS A 64 7.55 -10.75 13.08
C LYS A 64 8.22 -9.83 12.07
N LEU A 65 7.47 -8.83 11.57
CA LEU A 65 7.95 -7.88 10.57
C LEU A 65 9.02 -6.98 11.18
N GLN A 66 10.16 -6.90 10.52
CA GLN A 66 11.23 -5.99 10.89
C GLN A 66 11.45 -4.99 9.76
N VAL A 67 11.93 -3.79 10.10
CA VAL A 67 12.38 -2.82 9.11
C VAL A 67 13.47 -3.49 8.26
N PRO A 68 13.27 -3.60 6.94
CA PRO A 68 14.20 -4.34 6.10
C PRO A 68 15.54 -3.60 6.02
N LYS A 69 16.64 -4.35 6.15
CA LYS A 69 18.01 -3.82 6.08
C LYS A 69 18.67 -4.30 4.80
N GLY A 70 19.53 -3.46 4.21
CA GLY A 70 20.31 -3.84 3.04
C GLY A 70 20.41 -2.72 2.00
N ARG A 71 20.90 -3.06 0.81
CA ARG A 71 20.99 -2.12 -0.31
C ARG A 71 19.62 -1.98 -0.97
N LYS A 72 19.28 -0.75 -1.38
CA LYS A 72 18.02 -0.42 -2.06
C LYS A 72 17.67 -1.41 -3.20
N ARG A 73 18.63 -1.70 -4.07
CA ARG A 73 18.45 -2.64 -5.20
C ARG A 73 17.98 -4.04 -4.76
N ASP A 74 18.47 -4.53 -3.63
CA ASP A 74 18.11 -5.85 -3.12
C ASP A 74 16.73 -5.83 -2.47
N LEU A 75 16.37 -4.72 -1.82
CA LEU A 75 15.03 -4.47 -1.28
C LEU A 75 13.99 -4.35 -2.39
N ASP A 76 14.31 -3.64 -3.47
CA ASP A 76 13.44 -3.52 -4.65
C ASP A 76 13.19 -4.89 -5.29
N ARG A 77 14.23 -5.74 -5.38
CA ARG A 77 14.10 -7.15 -5.86
C ARG A 77 13.25 -8.03 -4.97
N GLN A 78 13.19 -7.73 -3.67
CA GLN A 78 12.27 -8.37 -2.72
C GLN A 78 10.87 -7.75 -2.75
N GLY A 79 10.63 -6.72 -3.57
CA GLY A 79 9.34 -6.05 -3.69
C GLY A 79 8.99 -5.18 -2.49
N PHE A 80 9.99 -4.65 -1.80
CA PHE A 80 9.80 -3.50 -0.91
C PHE A 80 9.65 -2.23 -1.75
N LEU A 81 8.79 -1.33 -1.29
CA LEU A 81 8.68 0.02 -1.82
C LEU A 81 9.07 0.98 -0.70
N GLU A 82 9.88 1.97 -1.07
CA GLU A 82 10.22 3.07 -0.20
C GLU A 82 9.21 4.19 -0.41
N LEU A 83 8.68 4.72 0.68
CA LEU A 83 7.76 5.85 0.67
C LEU A 83 8.55 7.13 0.91
N CYS A 84 8.34 8.12 0.06
CA CYS A 84 9.00 9.41 0.14
C CYS A 84 8.13 10.44 0.86
N SER A 85 8.73 11.58 1.23
CA SER A 85 7.96 12.69 1.78
C SER A 85 6.91 13.14 0.77
N GLY A 86 5.66 13.19 1.23
CA GLY A 86 4.50 13.54 0.41
C GLY A 86 3.74 12.35 -0.16
N ASP A 87 4.29 11.13 -0.11
CA ASP A 87 3.54 9.93 -0.47
C ASP A 87 2.49 9.58 0.59
N TYR A 88 1.38 9.03 0.13
CA TYR A 88 0.28 8.56 0.98
C TYR A 88 0.08 7.07 0.80
N LEU A 89 -0.22 6.38 1.91
CA LEU A 89 -0.61 4.98 1.93
C LEU A 89 -2.01 4.87 2.53
N PHE A 90 -2.93 4.29 1.77
CA PHE A 90 -4.28 3.99 2.22
C PHE A 90 -4.53 2.49 2.29
N GLY A 91 -5.49 2.11 3.12
CA GLY A 91 -6.01 0.76 3.24
C GLY A 91 -7.48 0.71 2.84
N ARG A 92 -7.84 -0.27 2.01
CA ARG A 92 -9.24 -0.56 1.63
C ARG A 92 -9.63 -1.98 2.01
N ASN A 93 -10.75 -2.11 2.70
CA ASN A 93 -11.40 -3.39 2.93
C ASN A 93 -12.25 -3.77 1.71
N GLU A 94 -11.90 -4.88 1.04
CA GLU A 94 -12.61 -5.32 -0.17
C GLU A 94 -14.04 -5.83 0.10
N PHE A 95 -14.41 -6.09 1.36
CA PHE A 95 -15.79 -6.45 1.73
C PHE A 95 -16.67 -5.24 2.12
N ALA A 96 -16.12 -4.02 2.18
CA ALA A 96 -16.86 -2.80 2.49
C ALA A 96 -17.49 -2.18 1.22
N SER A 97 -17.90 -0.91 1.28
CA SER A 97 -18.51 -0.14 0.17
C SER A 97 -17.65 -0.11 -1.09
N GLN A 98 -16.34 -0.32 -0.96
CA GLN A 98 -15.31 -0.12 -1.97
C GLN A 98 -15.20 1.33 -2.49
N ASP A 99 -15.92 2.28 -1.87
CA ASP A 99 -15.83 3.71 -2.18
C ASP A 99 -14.45 4.23 -1.77
N PRO A 100 -13.67 4.87 -2.68
CA PRO A 100 -12.39 5.48 -2.34
C PRO A 100 -12.47 6.58 -1.26
N MET A 101 -13.66 7.13 -0.98
CA MET A 101 -13.88 8.05 0.13
C MET A 101 -13.85 7.38 1.51
N ASP A 102 -14.05 6.05 1.56
CA ASP A 102 -14.01 5.25 2.79
C ASP A 102 -12.61 4.67 3.08
N ASP A 103 -11.62 5.02 2.25
CA ASP A 103 -10.24 4.55 2.43
C ASP A 103 -9.60 5.14 3.69
N VAL A 104 -8.93 4.26 4.46
CA VAL A 104 -8.32 4.64 5.73
C VAL A 104 -6.85 4.91 5.54
N ILE A 105 -6.35 6.05 6.03
CA ILE A 105 -4.92 6.35 6.00
C ILE A 105 -4.14 5.34 6.88
N LEU A 106 -3.13 4.72 6.31
CA LEU A 106 -2.20 3.85 7.02
C LEU A 106 -0.95 4.65 7.35
N ALA A 107 -0.84 5.10 8.60
CA ALA A 107 0.35 5.78 9.07
C ALA A 107 1.48 4.76 9.34
N TRP A 108 2.70 5.09 8.91
CA TRP A 108 3.90 4.40 9.38
C TRP A 108 4.73 5.36 10.23
N ALA A 109 5.14 4.92 11.42
CA ALA A 109 6.12 5.62 12.22
C ALA A 109 7.50 5.04 11.89
N VAL A 110 8.39 5.87 11.37
CA VAL A 110 9.83 5.56 11.35
C VAL A 110 10.42 6.00 12.69
N GLY A 111 10.76 5.04 13.54
CA GLY A 111 11.53 5.31 14.76
C GLY A 111 12.88 5.92 14.39
N ARG A 112 13.23 7.03 15.04
CA ARG A 112 14.58 7.60 14.99
C ARG A 112 15.48 6.91 16.00
#